data_AF-A0A2P7Q2V0-F1
#
_entry.id   AF-A0A2P7Q2V0-F1
#
_cell.length_a   1.000
_cell.length_b   1.000
_cell.length_c   1.000
_cell.angle_alpha   90.00
_cell.angle_beta   90.00
_cell.angle_gamma   90.00
#
_symmetry.space_group_name_H-M   'P 1'
#
loop_
_entity.id
_entity.type
_entity.pdbx_description
1 polymer ?
#
loop_
_entity_poly.entity_id
_entity_poly.type
_entity_poly.pdbx_seq_one_letter_code
_entity_poly.pdbx_strand_id
1 'polypeptide(L)'
;MIDNYVIDRKKDMSHLARALIAQGLIFNIVGFLISDFIKDQGISIIFTAILGILPLYLYAGRDNFNVYIKSERKKFNIVDILILFSIMMLLNTLFSQIFDYIEVFLNLFGLSAVSEANSGEASATVSMIVYGIVIAPIVEEIIYRGVLMRSLEKYGSYSAIIISSILFGTMHQDILQSPVTMFVGVILAYAAYKYSIKLSIILHILNNLIVEMSAQLSGSKLLLVYIFNISVNILISFIFVVFIFKNRQKIKEKLIDLKKLYLRIKERNKEFKIKGSIRTFFRTKSVIVLLILDFIVMFAGIVPMK
;
A
#
# COMPACT_ATOMS: atom_id res chain seq x y z
N MET A 1 -21.68 2.23 -29.49
CA MET A 1 -21.89 2.21 -28.02
C MET A 1 -20.69 1.66 -27.24
N ILE A 2 -20.08 0.54 -27.65
CA ILE A 2 -18.92 -0.06 -26.97
C ILE A 2 -17.68 0.84 -27.07
N ASP A 3 -17.43 1.46 -28.22
CA ASP A 3 -16.25 2.31 -28.44
C ASP A 3 -16.27 3.58 -27.58
N ASN A 4 -17.42 4.28 -27.50
CA ASN A 4 -17.59 5.46 -26.65
C ASN A 4 -17.35 5.13 -25.17
N TYR A 5 -17.85 3.97 -24.70
CA TYR A 5 -17.62 3.52 -23.33
C TYR A 5 -16.14 3.24 -23.02
N VAL A 6 -15.38 2.69 -23.99
CA VAL A 6 -13.94 2.45 -23.84
C VAL A 6 -13.14 3.76 -23.89
N ILE A 7 -13.55 4.71 -24.73
CA ILE A 7 -12.94 6.05 -24.83
C ILE A 7 -13.12 6.82 -23.52
N ASP A 8 -14.35 6.89 -22.99
CA ASP A 8 -14.64 7.58 -21.73
C ASP A 8 -13.87 6.95 -20.55
N ARG A 9 -13.79 5.61 -20.52
CA ARG A 9 -12.98 4.88 -19.53
C ARG A 9 -11.49 5.26 -19.60
N LYS A 10 -10.90 5.29 -20.80
CA LYS A 10 -9.48 5.67 -20.97
C LYS A 10 -9.23 7.11 -20.57
N LYS A 11 -10.16 8.01 -20.89
CA LYS A 11 -10.08 9.43 -20.52
C LYS A 11 -10.08 9.60 -19.00
N ASP A 12 -11.03 8.98 -18.31
CA ASP A 12 -11.10 9.00 -16.85
C ASP A 12 -9.83 8.43 -16.19
N MET A 13 -9.36 7.27 -16.65
CA MET A 13 -8.11 6.66 -16.18
C MET A 13 -6.89 7.57 -16.44
N SER A 14 -6.86 8.29 -17.56
CA SER A 14 -5.79 9.23 -17.88
C SER A 14 -5.81 10.44 -16.95
N HIS A 15 -6.98 11.01 -16.65
CA HIS A 15 -7.10 12.13 -15.70
C HIS A 15 -6.66 11.73 -14.29
N LEU A 16 -7.07 10.54 -13.82
CA LEU A 16 -6.65 10.00 -12.53
C LEU A 16 -5.14 9.79 -12.46
N ALA A 17 -4.53 9.23 -13.52
CA ALA A 17 -3.07 9.05 -13.58
C ALA A 17 -2.31 10.39 -13.58
N ARG A 18 -2.82 11.41 -14.29
CA ARG A 18 -2.23 12.76 -14.25
C ARG A 18 -2.32 13.38 -12.86
N ALA A 19 -3.41 13.15 -12.12
CA ALA A 19 -3.54 13.63 -10.75
C ALA A 19 -2.52 12.95 -9.82
N LEU A 20 -2.27 11.64 -9.99
CA LEU A 20 -1.21 10.93 -9.25
C LEU A 20 0.19 11.44 -9.61
N ILE A 21 0.49 11.66 -10.90
CA ILE A 21 1.77 12.27 -11.32
C ILE A 21 1.92 13.67 -10.70
N ALA A 22 0.87 14.50 -10.75
CA ALA A 22 0.89 15.82 -10.16
C ALA A 22 1.10 15.77 -8.64
N GLN A 23 0.50 14.79 -7.95
CA GLN A 23 0.75 14.57 -6.52
C GLN A 23 2.20 14.22 -6.23
N GLY A 24 2.81 13.30 -7.00
CA GLY A 24 4.23 12.98 -6.87
C GLY A 24 5.14 14.17 -7.14
N LEU A 25 4.84 14.97 -8.18
CA LEU A 25 5.60 16.18 -8.49
C LEU A 25 5.47 17.24 -7.39
N ILE A 26 4.27 17.48 -6.87
CA ILE A 26 4.05 18.42 -5.76
C ILE A 26 4.82 17.95 -4.53
N PHE A 27 4.73 16.67 -4.16
CA PHE A 27 5.43 16.14 -3.00
C PHE A 27 6.94 16.40 -3.08
N ASN A 28 7.55 16.12 -4.24
CA ASN A 28 9.00 16.28 -4.43
C ASN A 28 9.43 17.76 -4.57
N ILE A 29 8.76 18.53 -5.45
CA ILE A 29 9.15 19.93 -5.72
C ILE A 29 8.89 20.79 -4.50
N VAL A 30 7.70 20.70 -3.89
CA VAL A 30 7.38 21.47 -2.70
C VAL A 30 8.24 21.01 -1.53
N GLY A 31 8.56 19.72 -1.43
CA GLY A 31 9.48 19.20 -0.42
C GLY A 31 10.86 19.83 -0.52
N PHE A 32 11.42 19.86 -1.73
CA PHE A 32 12.70 20.50 -2.00
C PHE A 32 12.69 22.00 -1.70
N LEU A 33 11.61 22.71 -2.08
CA LEU A 33 11.52 24.16 -1.84
C LEU A 33 11.35 24.48 -0.35
N ILE A 34 10.59 23.67 0.40
CA ILE A 34 10.28 23.92 1.81
C ILE A 34 11.44 23.53 2.72
N SER A 35 12.28 22.56 2.34
CA SER A 35 13.44 22.16 3.15
C SER A 35 14.43 23.30 3.41
N ASP A 36 14.46 24.33 2.56
CA ASP A 36 15.28 25.52 2.77
C ASP A 36 14.73 26.45 3.87
N PHE A 37 13.42 26.39 4.14
CA PHE A 37 12.74 27.26 5.10
C PHE A 37 12.42 26.55 6.42
N ILE A 38 12.11 25.26 6.38
CA ILE A 38 11.76 24.44 7.54
C ILE A 38 12.89 23.44 7.78
N LYS A 39 13.69 23.71 8.82
CA LYS A 39 14.84 22.87 9.20
C LYS A 39 14.43 21.48 9.70
N ASP A 40 13.24 21.35 10.29
CA ASP A 40 12.73 20.07 10.76
C ASP A 40 12.16 19.27 9.57
N GLN A 41 12.87 18.21 9.18
CA GLN A 41 12.52 17.39 8.03
C GLN A 41 11.15 16.73 8.16
N GLY A 42 10.76 16.29 9.36
CA GLY A 42 9.46 15.67 9.59
C GLY A 42 8.32 16.65 9.39
N ILE A 43 8.46 17.90 9.85
CA ILE A 43 7.45 18.95 9.62
C ILE A 43 7.35 19.27 8.12
N SER A 44 8.49 19.41 7.43
CA SER A 44 8.52 19.65 5.98
C SER A 44 7.77 18.57 5.22
N ILE A 45 8.03 17.30 5.52
CA ILE A 45 7.40 16.16 4.84
C ILE A 45 5.91 16.04 5.19
N ILE A 46 5.51 16.30 6.44
CA ILE A 46 4.09 16.34 6.82
C ILE A 46 3.34 17.38 5.97
N PHE A 47 3.92 18.57 5.83
CA PHE A 47 3.30 19.65 5.07
C PHE A 47 3.17 19.28 3.58
N THR A 48 4.22 18.69 3.00
CA THR A 48 4.22 18.32 1.58
C THR A 48 3.28 17.14 1.30
N ALA A 49 3.19 16.17 2.21
CA ALA A 49 2.26 15.04 2.11
C ALA A 49 0.79 15.53 2.11
N ILE A 50 0.45 16.46 3.01
CA ILE A 50 -0.90 17.04 3.08
C ILE A 50 -1.21 17.83 1.79
N LEU A 51 -0.28 18.66 1.31
CA LEU A 51 -0.44 19.36 0.03
C LEU A 51 -0.54 18.42 -1.17
N GLY A 52 0.13 17.26 -1.11
CA GLY A 52 0.04 16.21 -2.12
C GLY A 52 -1.38 15.66 -2.32
N ILE A 53 -2.30 15.83 -1.37
CA ILE A 53 -3.71 15.43 -1.55
C ILE A 53 -4.42 16.35 -2.56
N LEU A 54 -3.96 17.59 -2.75
CA LEU A 54 -4.67 18.62 -3.52
C LEU A 54 -4.98 18.21 -4.97
N PRO A 55 -4.04 17.67 -5.79
CA PRO A 55 -4.37 17.22 -7.15
C PRO A 55 -5.47 16.16 -7.20
N LEU A 56 -5.50 15.25 -6.22
CA LEU A 56 -6.50 14.19 -6.13
C LEU A 56 -7.85 14.74 -5.65
N TYR A 57 -7.84 15.72 -4.75
CA TYR A 57 -9.04 16.45 -4.35
C TYR A 57 -9.65 17.21 -5.53
N LEU A 58 -8.82 17.92 -6.31
CA LEU A 58 -9.26 18.64 -7.52
C LEU A 58 -9.79 17.70 -8.59
N TYR A 59 -9.15 16.54 -8.78
CA TYR A 59 -9.63 15.50 -9.69
C TYR A 59 -11.00 14.94 -9.25
N ALA A 60 -11.15 14.59 -7.97
CA ALA A 60 -12.37 13.98 -7.47
C ALA A 60 -13.53 14.98 -7.43
N GLY A 61 -13.25 16.23 -7.08
CA GLY A 61 -14.25 17.22 -6.71
C GLY A 61 -14.78 16.99 -5.29
N ARG A 62 -15.28 18.06 -4.67
CA ARG A 62 -15.70 18.09 -3.25
C ARG A 62 -16.66 16.96 -2.87
N ASP A 63 -17.71 16.76 -3.66
CA ASP A 63 -18.79 15.82 -3.30
C ASP A 63 -18.32 14.37 -3.39
N ASN A 64 -17.66 14.00 -4.50
CA ASN A 64 -17.11 12.66 -4.66
C ASN A 64 -16.03 12.37 -3.60
N PHE A 65 -15.14 13.33 -3.33
CA PHE A 65 -14.11 13.16 -2.31
C PHE A 65 -14.74 12.84 -0.93
N ASN A 66 -15.76 13.60 -0.53
CA ASN A 66 -16.48 13.34 0.72
C ASN A 66 -17.14 11.96 0.74
N VAL A 67 -17.77 11.55 -0.36
CA VAL A 67 -18.38 10.21 -0.50
C VAL A 67 -17.32 9.12 -0.39
N TYR A 68 -16.17 9.29 -1.04
CA TYR A 68 -15.08 8.31 -1.05
C TYR A 68 -14.53 8.08 0.35
N ILE A 69 -14.22 9.17 1.08
CA ILE A 69 -13.62 9.10 2.42
C ILE A 69 -14.61 8.63 3.50
N LYS A 70 -15.90 8.96 3.38
CA LYS A 70 -16.93 8.58 4.36
C LYS A 70 -17.60 7.22 4.08
N SER A 71 -17.24 6.57 2.97
CA SER A 71 -17.85 5.31 2.57
C SER A 71 -17.64 4.20 3.62
N GLU A 72 -18.75 3.67 4.12
CA GLU A 72 -18.79 2.54 5.05
C GLU A 72 -19.80 1.50 4.55
N ARG A 73 -19.31 0.30 4.22
CA ARG A 73 -20.14 -0.80 3.72
C ARG A 73 -20.47 -1.82 4.80
N LYS A 74 -19.58 -2.00 5.77
CA LYS A 74 -19.74 -2.92 6.88
C LYS A 74 -18.98 -2.42 8.10
N LYS A 75 -19.57 -2.58 9.28
CA LYS A 75 -18.87 -2.40 10.56
C LYS A 75 -17.83 -3.51 10.74
N PHE A 76 -16.66 -3.13 11.23
CA PHE A 76 -15.61 -4.06 11.64
C PHE A 76 -15.59 -4.20 13.16
N ASN A 77 -15.04 -5.30 13.64
CA ASN A 77 -14.79 -5.53 15.07
C ASN A 77 -13.31 -5.86 15.31
N ILE A 78 -12.94 -6.07 16.58
CA ILE A 78 -11.56 -6.38 16.97
C ILE A 78 -11.03 -7.66 16.30
N VAL A 79 -11.89 -8.64 16.05
CA VAL A 79 -11.50 -9.90 15.39
C VAL A 79 -11.12 -9.63 13.92
N ASP A 80 -11.84 -8.75 13.21
CA ASP A 80 -11.47 -8.35 11.85
C ASP A 80 -10.09 -7.67 11.83
N ILE A 81 -9.80 -6.79 12.80
CA ILE A 81 -8.50 -6.14 12.95
C ILE A 81 -7.41 -7.19 13.19
N LEU A 82 -7.59 -8.06 14.19
CA LEU A 82 -6.61 -9.08 14.56
C LEU A 82 -6.30 -10.00 13.38
N ILE A 83 -7.31 -10.50 12.67
CA ILE A 83 -7.13 -11.39 11.52
C ILE A 83 -6.34 -10.70 10.41
N LEU A 84 -6.77 -9.50 9.98
CA LEU A 84 -6.14 -8.81 8.86
C LEU A 84 -4.71 -8.37 9.23
N PHE A 85 -4.51 -7.90 10.45
CA PHE A 85 -3.21 -7.53 10.98
C PHE A 85 -2.27 -8.74 11.08
N SER A 86 -2.75 -9.89 11.57
CA SER A 86 -1.97 -11.14 11.59
C SER A 86 -1.48 -11.55 10.20
N ILE A 87 -2.33 -11.43 9.18
CA ILE A 87 -1.95 -11.76 7.80
C ILE A 87 -0.89 -10.77 7.28
N MET A 88 -1.01 -9.47 7.59
CA MET A 88 0.00 -8.47 7.23
C MET A 88 1.35 -8.79 7.88
N MET A 89 1.36 -9.10 9.19
CA MET A 89 2.58 -9.45 9.91
C MET A 89 3.25 -10.72 9.37
N LEU A 90 2.45 -11.73 9.00
CA LEU A 90 2.96 -12.93 8.36
C LEU A 90 3.64 -12.61 7.02
N LEU A 91 3.01 -11.77 6.19
CA LEU A 91 3.61 -11.33 4.93
C LEU A 91 4.90 -10.56 5.16
N ASN A 92 4.93 -9.60 6.08
CA ASN A 92 6.15 -8.84 6.40
C ASN A 92 7.29 -9.78 6.82
N THR A 93 7.01 -10.76 7.68
CA THR A 93 8.03 -11.71 8.13
C THR A 93 8.56 -12.58 6.99
N LEU A 94 7.65 -13.11 6.14
CA LEU A 94 8.04 -13.95 5.00
C LEU A 94 8.89 -13.17 3.99
N PHE A 95 8.50 -11.93 3.67
CA PHE A 95 9.23 -11.11 2.72
C PHE A 95 10.55 -10.58 3.31
N SER A 96 10.62 -10.26 4.59
CA SER A 96 11.88 -9.88 5.25
C SER A 96 12.96 -10.94 5.06
N GLN A 97 12.61 -12.23 5.24
CA GLN A 97 13.56 -13.33 5.01
C GLN A 97 14.00 -13.41 3.54
N ILE A 98 13.07 -13.20 2.61
CA ILE A 98 13.39 -13.17 1.18
C ILE A 98 14.35 -12.02 0.87
N PHE A 99 14.16 -10.85 1.50
CA PHE A 99 15.02 -9.68 1.29
C PHE A 99 16.42 -9.92 1.80
N ASP A 100 16.59 -10.55 2.96
CA ASP A 100 17.91 -10.92 3.48
C ASP A 100 18.68 -11.79 2.48
N TYR A 101 18.00 -12.76 1.85
CA TYR A 101 18.63 -13.59 0.82
C TYR A 101 18.95 -12.82 -0.47
N ILE A 102 18.08 -11.90 -0.90
CA ILE A 102 18.34 -11.06 -2.07
C ILE A 102 19.52 -10.12 -1.80
N GLU A 103 19.60 -9.51 -0.63
CA GLU A 103 20.69 -8.62 -0.24
C GLU A 103 22.03 -9.37 -0.19
N VAL A 104 22.06 -10.56 0.42
CA VAL A 104 23.25 -11.42 0.40
C VAL A 104 23.67 -11.74 -1.05
N PHE A 105 22.71 -12.03 -1.93
CA PHE A 105 22.99 -12.29 -3.34
C PHE A 105 23.55 -11.06 -4.06
N LEU A 106 22.97 -9.87 -3.86
CA LEU A 106 23.46 -8.62 -4.46
C LEU A 106 24.88 -8.28 -4.00
N ASN A 107 25.16 -8.51 -2.71
CA ASN A 107 26.49 -8.26 -2.12
C ASN A 107 27.58 -9.13 -2.78
N LEU A 108 27.25 -10.32 -3.31
CA LEU A 108 28.20 -11.13 -4.09
C LEU A 108 28.66 -10.44 -5.38
N PHE A 109 27.88 -9.50 -5.90
CA PHE A 109 28.19 -8.70 -7.08
C PHE A 109 28.69 -7.29 -6.73
N GLY A 110 28.95 -7.00 -5.46
CA GLY A 110 29.35 -5.67 -5.00
C GLY A 110 28.24 -4.63 -5.12
N LEU A 111 26.97 -5.05 -5.08
CA LEU A 111 25.79 -4.19 -5.07
C LEU A 111 25.07 -4.32 -3.73
N SER A 112 24.42 -3.26 -3.28
CA SER A 112 23.51 -3.28 -2.12
C SER A 112 22.21 -2.57 -2.49
N ALA A 113 21.10 -3.11 -2.00
CA ALA A 113 19.79 -2.47 -2.07
C ALA A 113 19.32 -1.96 -0.70
N VAL A 114 20.15 -2.07 0.34
CA VAL A 114 19.92 -1.46 1.64
C VAL A 114 20.31 0.01 1.55
N SER A 115 19.32 0.90 1.59
CA SER A 115 19.58 2.35 1.67
C SER A 115 20.23 2.73 3.00
N GLU A 116 21.04 3.80 3.03
CA GLU A 116 21.56 4.41 4.27
C GLU A 116 20.43 4.82 5.24
N ALA A 117 19.19 4.97 4.77
CA ALA A 117 18.01 5.20 5.62
C ALA A 117 17.61 3.95 6.44
N ASN A 118 17.96 2.75 5.98
CA ASN A 118 17.71 1.47 6.65
C ASN A 118 18.85 1.05 7.58
N SER A 119 19.98 1.78 7.63
CA SER A 119 21.15 1.40 8.44
C SER A 119 20.98 1.62 9.95
N GLY A 120 19.81 2.10 10.41
CA GLY A 120 19.49 2.25 11.84
C GLY A 120 20.26 3.38 12.55
N GLU A 121 21.10 4.13 11.84
CA GLU A 121 21.94 5.20 12.42
C GLU A 121 21.30 6.60 12.38
N ALA A 122 20.17 6.77 11.69
CA ALA A 122 19.45 8.04 11.71
C ALA A 122 18.64 8.17 13.02
N SER A 123 19.06 9.08 13.90
CA SER A 123 18.20 9.57 14.99
C SER A 123 17.00 10.29 14.38
N ALA A 124 15.93 9.53 14.09
CA ALA A 124 14.70 10.08 13.55
C ALA A 124 14.13 11.09 14.55
N THR A 125 13.88 12.32 14.08
CA THR A 125 13.19 13.32 14.90
C THR A 125 11.80 12.80 15.29
N VAL A 126 11.25 13.29 16.41
CA VAL A 126 9.88 12.94 16.83
C VAL A 126 8.87 13.23 15.71
N SER A 127 9.09 14.30 14.94
CA SER A 127 8.27 14.65 13.78
C SER A 127 8.33 13.62 12.65
N MET A 128 9.51 13.02 12.37
CA MET A 128 9.65 11.94 11.39
C MET A 128 8.96 10.66 11.84
N ILE A 129 9.06 10.33 13.13
CA ILE A 129 8.37 9.18 13.73
C ILE A 129 6.83 9.37 13.62
N VAL A 130 6.33 10.55 13.97
CA VAL A 130 4.90 10.87 13.84
C VAL A 130 4.44 10.80 12.38
N TYR A 131 5.27 11.30 11.46
CA TYR A 131 4.99 11.20 10.03
C TYR A 131 4.87 9.73 9.60
N GLY A 132 5.91 8.92 9.82
CA GLY A 132 5.99 7.54 9.33
C GLY A 132 4.93 6.61 9.93
N ILE A 133 4.58 6.80 11.21
CA ILE A 133 3.58 5.96 11.89
C ILE A 133 2.16 6.40 11.58
N VAL A 134 1.89 7.71 11.51
CA VAL A 134 0.51 8.23 11.52
C VAL A 134 0.16 8.97 10.24
N ILE A 135 0.91 10.02 9.91
CA ILE A 135 0.50 10.95 8.84
C ILE A 135 0.64 10.31 7.46
N ALA A 136 1.77 9.64 7.16
CA ALA A 136 1.97 8.96 5.88
C ALA A 136 0.87 7.91 5.63
N PRO A 137 0.60 6.98 6.57
CA PRO A 137 -0.50 6.03 6.43
C PRO A 137 -1.86 6.68 6.17
N ILE A 138 -2.21 7.76 6.86
CA ILE A 138 -3.48 8.46 6.63
C ILE A 138 -3.54 9.05 5.22
N VAL A 139 -2.50 9.78 4.80
CA VAL A 139 -2.43 10.43 3.49
C VAL A 139 -2.47 9.39 2.36
N GLU A 140 -1.69 8.33 2.50
CA GLU A 140 -1.63 7.24 1.53
C GLU A 140 -2.98 6.52 1.41
N GLU A 141 -3.64 6.20 2.52
CA GLU A 141 -4.97 5.58 2.47
C GLU A 141 -6.02 6.50 1.83
N ILE A 142 -5.95 7.81 2.04
CA ILE A 142 -6.81 8.79 1.37
C ILE A 142 -6.58 8.77 -0.15
N ILE A 143 -5.32 8.74 -0.61
CA ILE A 143 -4.97 8.76 -2.04
C ILE A 143 -5.35 7.42 -2.69
N TYR A 144 -4.86 6.31 -2.16
CA TYR A 144 -4.95 5.00 -2.81
C TYR A 144 -6.31 4.34 -2.57
N ARG A 145 -6.82 4.32 -1.34
CA ARG A 145 -8.07 3.61 -1.00
C ARG A 145 -9.28 4.54 -1.09
N GLY A 146 -9.10 5.80 -0.72
CA GLY A 146 -10.11 6.84 -0.89
C GLY A 146 -10.33 7.17 -2.35
N VAL A 147 -9.40 7.89 -2.99
CA VAL A 147 -9.64 8.46 -4.32
C VAL A 147 -9.42 7.44 -5.44
N LEU A 148 -8.24 6.83 -5.54
CA LEU A 148 -7.88 5.95 -6.66
C LEU A 148 -8.79 4.72 -6.73
N MET A 149 -8.87 3.93 -5.65
CA MET A 149 -9.65 2.70 -5.63
C MET A 149 -11.14 3.00 -5.89
N ARG A 150 -11.76 3.95 -5.16
CA ARG A 150 -13.19 4.27 -5.35
C ARG A 150 -13.50 4.80 -6.75
N SER A 151 -12.60 5.59 -7.33
CA SER A 151 -12.75 6.06 -8.72
C SER A 151 -12.74 4.91 -9.73
N LEU A 152 -12.03 3.82 -9.45
CA LEU A 152 -11.92 2.65 -10.33
C LEU A 152 -13.01 1.58 -10.09
N GLU A 153 -13.72 1.61 -8.96
CA GLU A 153 -14.75 0.61 -8.63
C GLU A 153 -15.86 0.53 -9.68
N LYS A 154 -16.20 1.65 -10.33
CA LYS A 154 -17.17 1.71 -11.44
C LYS A 154 -16.76 0.86 -12.66
N TYR A 155 -15.48 0.53 -12.79
CA TYR A 155 -14.94 -0.35 -13.83
C TYR A 155 -14.70 -1.79 -13.37
N GLY A 156 -14.79 -2.03 -12.05
CA GLY A 156 -14.74 -3.35 -11.42
C GLY A 156 -14.01 -3.31 -10.08
N SER A 157 -14.67 -3.76 -9.02
CA SER A 157 -14.12 -3.83 -7.66
C SER A 157 -12.78 -4.56 -7.57
N TYR A 158 -12.68 -5.74 -8.21
CA TYR A 158 -11.44 -6.52 -8.21
C TYR A 158 -10.31 -5.80 -8.95
N SER A 159 -10.61 -5.17 -10.10
CA SER A 159 -9.60 -4.37 -10.81
C SER A 159 -9.15 -3.16 -10.00
N ALA A 160 -10.08 -2.51 -9.28
CA ALA A 160 -9.76 -1.37 -8.43
C ALA A 160 -8.84 -1.76 -7.27
N ILE A 161 -9.10 -2.88 -6.59
CA ILE A 161 -8.24 -3.44 -5.55
C ILE A 161 -6.84 -3.70 -6.11
N ILE A 162 -6.74 -4.48 -7.19
CA ILE A 162 -5.44 -4.87 -7.76
C ILE A 162 -4.65 -3.65 -8.25
N ILE A 163 -5.27 -2.74 -9.00
CA ILE A 163 -4.61 -1.54 -9.51
C ILE A 163 -4.14 -0.65 -8.35
N SER A 164 -4.99 -0.43 -7.35
CA SER A 164 -4.63 0.36 -6.17
C SER A 164 -3.45 -0.25 -5.41
N SER A 165 -3.41 -1.57 -5.26
CA SER A 165 -2.32 -2.26 -4.56
C SER A 165 -1.01 -2.23 -5.35
N ILE A 166 -1.06 -2.35 -6.68
CA ILE A 166 0.12 -2.23 -7.53
C ILE A 166 0.71 -0.82 -7.42
N LEU A 167 -0.08 0.23 -7.61
CA LEU A 167 0.41 1.62 -7.53
C LEU A 167 0.89 1.99 -6.12
N PHE A 168 0.25 1.44 -5.09
CA PHE A 168 0.71 1.61 -3.71
C PHE A 168 2.10 1.00 -3.48
N GLY A 169 2.34 -0.20 -4.02
CA GLY A 169 3.64 -0.86 -3.96
C GLY A 169 4.71 -0.09 -4.73
N THR A 170 4.42 0.35 -5.96
CA THR A 170 5.42 1.04 -6.79
C THR A 170 5.83 2.42 -6.26
N MET A 171 4.97 3.08 -5.49
CA MET A 171 5.26 4.37 -4.87
C MET A 171 6.26 4.31 -3.70
N HIS A 172 6.53 3.13 -3.12
CA HIS A 172 7.45 3.04 -1.97
C HIS A 172 8.93 3.22 -2.34
N GLN A 173 9.25 3.41 -3.63
CA GLN A 173 10.58 3.83 -4.11
C GLN A 173 11.76 2.94 -3.68
N ASP A 174 11.47 1.74 -3.20
CA ASP A 174 12.44 0.72 -2.81
C ASP A 174 12.05 -0.59 -3.51
N ILE A 175 12.95 -1.12 -4.33
CA ILE A 175 12.70 -2.31 -5.15
C ILE A 175 12.47 -3.57 -4.31
N LEU A 176 13.15 -3.69 -3.17
CA LEU A 176 12.99 -4.81 -2.27
C LEU A 176 11.65 -4.68 -1.55
N GLN A 177 11.35 -3.51 -1.00
CA GLN A 177 10.12 -3.27 -0.24
C GLN A 177 8.85 -3.33 -1.11
N SER A 178 8.92 -2.89 -2.38
CA SER A 178 7.77 -2.76 -3.27
C SER A 178 6.89 -4.04 -3.37
N PRO A 179 7.45 -5.25 -3.58
CA PRO A 179 6.69 -6.50 -3.53
C PRO A 179 5.87 -6.70 -2.24
N VAL A 180 6.47 -6.59 -1.06
CA VAL A 180 5.74 -6.82 0.20
C VAL A 180 4.65 -5.77 0.39
N THR A 181 4.97 -4.52 0.08
CA THR A 181 4.03 -3.41 0.20
C THR A 181 2.86 -3.53 -0.77
N MET A 182 3.07 -4.08 -1.97
CA MET A 182 1.98 -4.42 -2.89
C MET A 182 1.03 -5.46 -2.26
N PHE A 183 1.55 -6.54 -1.67
CA PHE A 183 0.72 -7.59 -1.06
C PHE A 183 -0.01 -7.12 0.21
N VAL A 184 0.69 -6.41 1.10
CA VAL A 184 0.06 -5.69 2.22
C VAL A 184 -1.00 -4.73 1.69
N GLY A 185 -0.71 -4.06 0.57
CA GLY A 185 -1.60 -3.16 -0.10
C GLY A 185 -2.90 -3.81 -0.61
N VAL A 186 -2.91 -5.11 -0.92
CA VAL A 186 -4.11 -5.88 -1.23
C VAL A 186 -4.99 -6.05 0.01
N ILE A 187 -4.39 -6.30 1.17
CA ILE A 187 -5.10 -6.46 2.45
C ILE A 187 -5.77 -5.13 2.84
N LEU A 188 -5.01 -4.03 2.75
CA LEU A 188 -5.52 -2.67 3.00
C LEU A 188 -6.66 -2.30 2.03
N ALA A 189 -6.47 -2.53 0.72
CA ALA A 189 -7.52 -2.30 -0.28
C ALA A 189 -8.77 -3.16 -0.01
N TYR A 190 -8.61 -4.43 0.39
CA TYR A 190 -9.71 -5.28 0.81
C TYR A 190 -10.44 -4.74 2.05
N ALA A 191 -9.69 -4.30 3.08
CA ALA A 191 -10.24 -3.71 4.29
C ALA A 191 -11.09 -2.47 3.97
N ALA A 192 -10.55 -1.55 3.16
CA ALA A 192 -11.26 -0.37 2.69
C ALA A 192 -12.49 -0.70 1.82
N TYR A 193 -12.37 -1.69 0.94
CA TYR A 193 -13.45 -2.13 0.06
C TYR A 193 -14.61 -2.73 0.86
N LYS A 194 -14.32 -3.65 1.79
CA LYS A 194 -15.32 -4.44 2.50
C LYS A 194 -15.94 -3.69 3.69
N TYR A 195 -15.14 -2.88 4.38
CA TYR A 195 -15.55 -2.17 5.59
C TYR A 195 -15.58 -0.67 5.33
N SER A 196 -14.46 0.01 5.49
CA SER A 196 -14.28 1.45 5.28
C SER A 196 -12.80 1.79 5.26
N ILE A 197 -12.45 2.98 4.77
CA ILE A 197 -11.04 3.44 4.77
C ILE A 197 -10.49 3.50 6.20
N LYS A 198 -11.35 3.71 7.21
CA LYS A 198 -10.95 3.79 8.62
C LYS A 198 -10.25 2.52 9.08
N LEU A 199 -10.77 1.34 8.71
CA LEU A 199 -10.12 0.07 9.05
C LEU A 199 -8.76 -0.03 8.37
N SER A 200 -8.67 0.40 7.12
CA SER A 200 -7.41 0.41 6.37
C SER A 200 -6.36 1.30 7.04
N ILE A 201 -6.74 2.52 7.43
CA ILE A 201 -5.89 3.46 8.17
C ILE A 201 -5.42 2.85 9.50
N ILE A 202 -6.32 2.25 10.29
CA ILE A 202 -5.96 1.62 11.57
C ILE A 202 -4.94 0.51 11.35
N LEU A 203 -5.18 -0.39 10.38
CA LEU A 203 -4.27 -1.49 10.07
C LEU A 203 -2.91 -0.98 9.60
N HIS A 204 -2.89 0.07 8.78
CA HIS A 204 -1.66 0.64 8.24
C HIS A 204 -0.83 1.35 9.32
N ILE A 205 -1.47 2.13 10.20
CA ILE A 205 -0.81 2.75 11.36
C ILE A 205 -0.22 1.68 12.28
N LEU A 206 -0.98 0.62 12.58
CA LEU A 206 -0.48 -0.49 13.41
C LEU A 206 0.72 -1.19 12.77
N ASN A 207 0.70 -1.37 11.45
CA ASN A 207 1.81 -1.97 10.71
C ASN A 207 3.07 -1.11 10.84
N ASN A 208 2.97 0.18 10.53
CA ASN A 208 4.11 1.08 10.57
C ASN A 208 4.63 1.32 11.99
N LEU A 209 3.75 1.29 13.00
CA LEU A 209 4.17 1.32 14.41
C LEU A 209 5.09 0.15 14.74
N ILE A 210 4.75 -1.09 14.36
CA ILE A 210 5.59 -2.25 14.64
C ILE A 210 6.90 -2.21 13.86
N VAL A 211 6.88 -1.76 12.61
CA VAL A 211 8.08 -1.58 11.79
C VAL A 211 9.01 -0.53 12.42
N GLU A 212 8.50 0.63 12.79
CA GLU A 212 9.26 1.71 13.41
C GLU A 212 9.84 1.28 14.78
N MET A 213 9.02 0.64 15.62
CA MET A 213 9.50 0.09 16.90
C MET A 213 10.63 -0.92 16.68
N SER A 214 10.54 -1.75 15.64
CA SER A 214 11.59 -2.72 15.31
C SER A 214 12.88 -2.04 14.86
N ALA A 215 12.79 -0.97 14.08
CA ALA A 215 13.93 -0.19 13.62
C ALA A 215 14.67 0.49 14.79
N GLN A 216 13.95 1.17 15.68
CA GLN A 216 14.54 1.89 16.83
C GLN A 216 15.23 0.96 17.85
N LEU A 217 14.82 -0.30 17.90
CA LEU A 217 15.35 -1.30 18.82
C LEU A 217 16.58 -2.05 18.25
N SER A 218 16.99 -1.78 17.01
CA SER A 218 18.10 -2.48 16.34
C SER A 218 19.51 -2.12 16.85
N GLY A 219 19.68 -1.11 17.70
CA GLY A 219 20.96 -0.75 18.34
C GLY A 219 21.26 -1.50 19.65
N SER A 220 22.45 -2.12 19.76
CA SER A 220 23.12 -2.78 20.92
C SER A 220 22.33 -3.74 21.84
N LYS A 221 21.02 -3.94 21.64
CA LYS A 221 20.14 -4.95 22.27
C LYS A 221 19.60 -5.94 21.22
N LEU A 222 20.34 -6.09 20.12
CA LEU A 222 19.99 -6.77 18.87
C LEU A 222 19.33 -8.14 19.09
N LEU A 223 19.91 -8.98 19.95
CA LEU A 223 19.41 -10.34 20.17
C LEU A 223 18.05 -10.35 20.88
N LEU A 224 17.86 -9.57 21.94
CA LEU A 224 16.61 -9.56 22.71
C LEU A 224 15.44 -8.99 21.90
N VAL A 225 15.72 -7.99 21.07
CA VAL A 225 14.74 -7.35 20.19
C VAL A 225 14.35 -8.28 19.05
N TYR A 226 15.32 -8.94 18.45
CA TYR A 226 15.08 -9.92 17.40
C TYR A 226 14.28 -11.12 17.94
N ILE A 227 14.64 -11.63 19.13
CA ILE A 227 13.89 -12.66 19.85
C ILE A 227 12.47 -12.17 20.16
N PHE A 228 12.30 -10.93 20.64
CA PHE A 228 10.98 -10.36 20.94
C PHE A 228 10.11 -10.27 19.69
N ASN A 229 10.63 -9.70 18.59
CA ASN A 229 9.91 -9.58 17.33
C ASN A 229 9.52 -10.94 16.75
N ILE A 230 10.45 -11.91 16.74
CA ILE A 230 10.15 -13.29 16.35
C ILE A 230 9.08 -13.89 17.27
N SER A 231 9.20 -13.70 18.58
CA SER A 231 8.25 -14.25 19.55
C SER A 231 6.84 -13.69 19.36
N VAL A 232 6.72 -12.38 19.13
CA VAL A 232 5.45 -11.70 18.84
C VAL A 232 4.86 -12.20 17.52
N ASN A 233 5.67 -12.30 16.46
CA ASN A 233 5.22 -12.80 15.16
C ASN A 233 4.78 -14.28 15.22
N ILE A 234 5.52 -15.12 15.95
CA ILE A 234 5.15 -16.52 16.20
C ILE A 234 3.84 -16.58 16.97
N LEU A 235 3.68 -15.78 18.03
CA LEU A 235 2.46 -15.75 18.82
C LEU A 235 1.24 -15.33 17.99
N ILE A 236 1.37 -14.24 17.21
CA ILE A 236 0.32 -13.74 16.31
C ILE A 236 -0.03 -14.80 15.26
N SER A 237 0.98 -15.42 14.65
CA SER A 237 0.79 -16.48 13.65
C SER A 237 0.14 -17.72 14.27
N PHE A 238 0.53 -18.11 15.48
CA PHE A 238 -0.07 -19.22 16.21
C PHE A 238 -1.54 -18.95 16.53
N ILE A 239 -1.87 -17.77 17.04
CA ILE A 239 -3.26 -17.35 17.28
C ILE A 239 -4.07 -17.41 15.99
N PHE A 240 -3.51 -16.93 14.89
CA PHE A 240 -4.16 -16.98 13.57
C PHE A 240 -4.39 -18.42 13.10
N VAL A 241 -3.40 -19.31 13.22
CA VAL A 241 -3.54 -20.74 12.87
C VAL A 241 -4.60 -21.42 13.74
N VAL A 242 -4.60 -21.18 15.06
CA VAL A 242 -5.62 -21.71 15.97
C VAL A 242 -7.01 -21.19 15.57
N PHE A 243 -7.14 -19.91 15.21
CA PHE A 243 -8.38 -19.35 14.71
C PHE A 243 -8.87 -20.06 13.44
N ILE A 244 -7.98 -20.25 12.45
CA ILE A 244 -8.30 -20.99 11.22
C ILE A 244 -8.72 -22.43 11.55
N PHE A 245 -7.96 -23.11 12.42
CA PHE A 245 -8.23 -24.51 12.76
C PHE A 245 -9.56 -24.68 13.49
N LYS A 246 -9.89 -23.79 14.44
CA LYS A 246 -11.19 -23.78 15.14
C LYS A 246 -12.35 -23.48 14.20
N ASN A 247 -12.14 -22.67 13.16
CA ASN A 247 -13.18 -22.27 12.22
C ASN A 247 -13.13 -23.03 10.88
N ARG A 248 -12.31 -24.07 10.76
CA ARG A 248 -11.98 -24.71 9.47
C ARG A 248 -13.20 -25.21 8.70
N GLN A 249 -14.21 -25.76 9.38
CA GLN A 249 -15.42 -26.25 8.71
C GLN A 249 -16.26 -25.10 8.15
N LYS A 250 -16.53 -24.07 8.97
CA LYS A 250 -17.25 -22.85 8.54
C LYS A 250 -16.52 -22.14 7.41
N ILE A 251 -15.19 -22.06 7.47
CA ILE A 251 -14.36 -21.49 6.40
C ILE A 251 -14.52 -22.33 5.12
N LYS A 252 -14.41 -23.66 5.23
CA LYS A 252 -14.56 -24.58 4.08
C LYS A 252 -15.92 -24.46 3.41
N GLU A 253 -17.01 -24.42 4.18
CA GLU A 253 -18.37 -24.22 3.67
C GLU A 253 -18.48 -22.90 2.91
N LYS A 254 -17.98 -21.81 3.51
CA LYS A 254 -18.01 -20.49 2.89
C LYS A 254 -17.16 -20.40 1.63
N LEU A 255 -16.02 -21.10 1.58
CA LEU A 255 -15.18 -21.21 0.38
C LEU A 255 -15.88 -21.99 -0.73
N ILE A 256 -16.62 -23.06 -0.38
CA ILE A 256 -17.45 -23.80 -1.34
C ILE A 256 -18.55 -22.91 -1.90
N ASP A 257 -19.23 -22.14 -1.06
CA ASP A 257 -20.27 -21.20 -1.49
C ASP A 257 -19.71 -20.08 -2.36
N LEU A 258 -18.56 -19.52 -2.00
CA LEU A 258 -17.84 -18.54 -2.80
C LEU A 258 -17.42 -19.12 -4.15
N LYS A 259 -16.95 -20.37 -4.20
CA LYS A 259 -16.61 -21.07 -5.46
C LYS A 259 -17.86 -21.27 -6.33
N LYS A 260 -18.99 -21.68 -5.74
CA LYS A 260 -20.28 -21.81 -6.45
C LYS A 260 -20.80 -20.46 -6.96
N LEU A 261 -20.64 -19.40 -6.18
CA LEU A 261 -21.01 -18.04 -6.59
C LEU A 261 -20.09 -17.55 -7.71
N TYR A 262 -18.78 -17.77 -7.59
CA TYR A 262 -17.79 -17.44 -8.61
C TYR A 262 -18.09 -18.14 -9.93
N LEU A 263 -18.36 -19.45 -9.90
CA LEU A 263 -18.73 -20.20 -11.11
C LEU A 263 -20.03 -19.66 -11.72
N ARG A 264 -21.05 -19.38 -10.89
CA ARG A 264 -22.30 -18.75 -11.36
C ARG A 264 -22.07 -17.36 -11.97
N ILE A 265 -21.20 -16.52 -11.41
CA ILE A 265 -20.85 -15.20 -11.98
C ILE A 265 -20.05 -15.37 -13.28
N LYS A 266 -19.11 -16.30 -13.31
CA LYS A 266 -18.31 -16.64 -14.50
C LYS A 266 -19.20 -17.08 -15.65
N GLU A 267 -20.23 -17.86 -15.37
CA GLU A 267 -21.26 -18.30 -16.33
C GLU A 267 -22.24 -17.18 -16.71
N ARG A 268 -22.66 -16.31 -15.77
CA ARG A 268 -23.69 -15.28 -16.03
C ARG A 268 -23.19 -14.03 -16.75
N ASN A 269 -21.92 -13.60 -16.58
CA ASN A 269 -21.22 -12.56 -17.36
C ASN A 269 -20.00 -11.98 -16.60
N LYS A 270 -18.96 -11.58 -17.36
CA LYS A 270 -17.86 -10.60 -17.07
C LYS A 270 -16.45 -11.09 -16.65
N GLU A 271 -15.94 -12.19 -17.19
CA GLU A 271 -14.47 -12.30 -17.34
C GLU A 271 -13.92 -11.18 -18.27
N PHE A 272 -14.76 -10.70 -19.20
CA PHE A 272 -14.47 -9.62 -20.15
C PHE A 272 -14.32 -8.23 -19.52
N LYS A 273 -15.05 -7.88 -18.44
CA LYS A 273 -14.92 -6.55 -17.80
C LYS A 273 -13.69 -6.42 -16.89
N ILE A 274 -13.32 -7.47 -16.14
CA ILE A 274 -12.16 -7.42 -15.21
C ILE A 274 -10.85 -7.35 -16.00
N LYS A 275 -10.60 -8.32 -16.88
CA LYS A 275 -9.40 -8.33 -17.75
C LYS A 275 -9.37 -7.08 -18.64
N GLY A 276 -10.53 -6.63 -19.13
CA GLY A 276 -10.66 -5.41 -19.92
C GLY A 276 -10.30 -4.13 -19.14
N SER A 277 -10.70 -4.00 -17.88
CA SER A 277 -10.40 -2.82 -17.04
C SER A 277 -8.92 -2.70 -16.73
N ILE A 278 -8.32 -3.77 -16.21
CA ILE A 278 -6.88 -3.84 -15.90
C ILE A 278 -6.05 -3.56 -17.16
N ARG A 279 -6.35 -4.26 -18.27
CA ARG A 279 -5.66 -4.06 -19.54
C ARG A 279 -5.80 -2.64 -20.06
N THR A 280 -6.96 -2.01 -19.91
CA THR A 280 -7.17 -0.62 -20.36
C THR A 280 -6.36 0.36 -19.52
N PHE A 281 -6.34 0.16 -18.20
CA PHE A 281 -5.58 0.99 -17.27
C PHE A 281 -4.10 0.99 -17.63
N PHE A 282 -3.47 -0.19 -17.68
CA PHE A 282 -2.04 -0.33 -17.98
C PHE A 282 -1.64 0.00 -19.43
N ARG A 283 -2.60 0.20 -20.34
CA ARG A 283 -2.36 0.68 -21.72
C ARG A 283 -2.61 2.18 -21.88
N THR A 284 -3.03 2.88 -20.82
CA THR A 284 -3.27 4.32 -20.88
C THR A 284 -1.93 5.05 -20.81
N LYS A 285 -1.66 5.95 -21.76
CA LYS A 285 -0.35 6.64 -21.88
C LYS A 285 0.11 7.30 -20.57
N SER A 286 -0.78 8.02 -19.88
CA SER A 286 -0.45 8.66 -18.60
C SER A 286 -0.15 7.65 -17.49
N VAL A 287 -0.78 6.48 -17.49
CA VAL A 287 -0.48 5.40 -16.53
C VAL A 287 0.89 4.80 -16.82
N ILE A 288 1.24 4.61 -18.09
CA ILE A 288 2.56 4.13 -18.49
C ILE A 288 3.65 5.11 -18.02
N VAL A 289 3.43 6.41 -18.21
CA VAL A 289 4.36 7.44 -17.72
C VAL A 289 4.50 7.40 -16.19
N LEU A 290 3.38 7.32 -15.46
CA LEU A 290 3.39 7.16 -14.00
C LEU A 290 4.25 5.97 -13.56
N LEU A 291 4.01 4.80 -14.15
CA LEU A 291 4.75 3.58 -13.80
C LEU A 291 6.24 3.69 -14.14
N ILE A 292 6.59 4.27 -15.29
CA ILE A 292 7.99 4.50 -15.66
C ILE A 292 8.67 5.39 -14.61
N LEU A 293 8.02 6.47 -14.19
CA LEU A 293 8.56 7.35 -13.15
C LEU A 293 8.78 6.59 -11.83
N ASP A 294 7.78 5.84 -11.37
CA ASP A 294 7.89 5.02 -10.15
C ASP A 294 9.03 4.00 -10.25
N PHE A 295 9.14 3.28 -11.38
CA PHE A 295 10.20 2.30 -11.59
C PHE A 295 11.59 2.92 -11.64
N ILE A 296 11.75 4.08 -12.30
CA ILE A 296 13.05 4.77 -12.33
C ILE A 296 13.52 5.08 -10.92
N VAL A 297 12.64 5.60 -10.05
CA VAL A 297 13.01 5.93 -8.68
C VAL A 297 13.28 4.67 -7.86
N MET A 298 12.47 3.63 -8.03
CA MET A 298 12.60 2.35 -7.32
C MET A 298 13.94 1.65 -7.59
N PHE A 299 14.44 1.71 -8.83
CA PHE A 299 15.73 1.12 -9.20
C PHE A 299 16.93 2.01 -8.83
N ALA A 300 16.72 3.30 -8.59
CA ALA A 300 17.78 4.21 -8.17
C ALA A 300 18.34 3.88 -6.78
N GLY A 301 17.63 3.08 -5.98
CA GLY A 301 18.08 2.63 -4.65
C GLY A 301 19.12 1.51 -4.65
N ILE A 302 19.38 0.83 -5.78
CA ILE A 302 20.46 -0.16 -5.87
C ILE A 302 21.77 0.56 -6.18
N VAL A 303 22.73 0.47 -5.26
CA VAL A 303 24.01 1.18 -5.36
C VAL A 303 25.20 0.22 -5.23
N PRO A 304 26.38 0.55 -5.79
CA PRO A 304 27.59 -0.20 -5.50
C PRO A 304 27.92 -0.15 -4.00
N MET A 305 28.38 -1.27 -3.45
CA MET A 305 28.89 -1.30 -2.08
C MET A 305 30.10 -0.38 -1.96
N LYS A 306 30.10 0.48 -0.93
CA LYS A 306 31.25 1.30 -0.56
C LYS A 306 32.28 0.47 0.21
#